data_AF-A0A2M8B6U2-F1
#
_entry.id   AF-A0A2M8B6U2-F1
#
_cell.length_a   1.000
_cell.length_b   1.000
_cell.length_c   1.000
_cell.angle_alpha   90.00
_cell.angle_beta   90.00
_cell.angle_gamma   90.00
#
_symmetry.space_group_name_H-M   'P 1'
#
loop_
_entity.id
_entity.type
_entity.pdbx_description
1 polymer ?
#
loop_
_entity_poly.entity_id
_entity_poly.type
_entity_poly.pdbx_seq_one_letter_code
_entity_poly.pdbx_strand_id
1 'polypeptide(L)'
;MKREDASKHLAAYLQAMGLRLPEGELATCAERTAELFASRIRSLHEPLPTVSTFPAPASGGAVKVEDVGFYSLCAHHLVPFFGTVELLYVPSERVIGFGGIARAVDYFSRRPQLQEGFTEELAGFFDSLVSPLGLEVRVCARQLCVELHGHGTQTRYTTTARRGEL
;
A
#
# COMPACT_ATOMS: atom_id res chain seq x y z
N MET A 1 1.38 -17.46 11.20
CA MET A 1 0.86 -17.91 9.89
C MET A 1 1.52 -19.23 9.51
N LYS A 2 0.73 -20.29 9.26
CA LYS A 2 1.27 -21.60 8.86
C LYS A 2 1.39 -21.65 7.32
N ARG A 3 2.57 -21.29 6.81
CA ARG A 3 2.83 -21.18 5.34
C ARG A 3 2.59 -22.49 4.60
N GLU A 4 2.91 -23.61 5.24
CA GLU A 4 2.70 -24.96 4.69
C GLU A 4 1.20 -25.25 4.44
N ASP A 5 0.33 -24.87 5.37
CA ASP A 5 -1.13 -25.04 5.23
C ASP A 5 -1.66 -24.18 4.07
N ALA A 6 -1.18 -22.94 3.94
CA ALA A 6 -1.58 -22.05 2.86
C ALA A 6 -1.20 -22.60 1.48
N SER A 7 0.00 -23.16 1.34
CA SER A 7 0.46 -23.82 0.10
C SER A 7 -0.42 -25.02 -0.26
N LYS A 8 -0.74 -25.89 0.72
CA LYS A 8 -1.62 -27.05 0.51
C LYS A 8 -3.02 -26.63 0.04
N HIS A 9 -3.62 -25.63 0.67
CA HIS A 9 -4.94 -25.13 0.29
C HIS A 9 -4.93 -24.49 -1.10
N LEU A 10 -3.87 -23.75 -1.46
CA LEU A 10 -3.75 -23.17 -2.79
C LEU A 10 -3.60 -24.25 -3.87
N ALA A 11 -2.83 -25.31 -3.62
CA ALA A 11 -2.71 -26.43 -4.55
C ALA A 11 -4.08 -27.11 -4.78
N ALA A 12 -4.85 -27.33 -3.71
CA ALA A 12 -6.20 -27.88 -3.80
C ALA A 12 -7.15 -26.96 -4.59
N TYR A 13 -7.09 -25.65 -4.36
CA TYR A 13 -7.86 -24.66 -5.13
C TYR A 13 -7.53 -24.72 -6.63
N LEU A 14 -6.24 -24.74 -6.99
CA LEU A 14 -5.83 -24.81 -8.39
C LEU A 14 -6.33 -26.09 -9.06
N GLN A 15 -6.23 -27.23 -8.38
CA GLN A 15 -6.79 -28.50 -8.87
C GLN A 15 -8.30 -28.42 -9.09
N ALA A 16 -9.04 -27.81 -8.16
CA ALA A 16 -10.49 -27.61 -8.27
C ALA A 16 -10.87 -26.70 -9.45
N MET A 17 -10.03 -25.72 -9.77
CA MET A 17 -10.17 -24.86 -10.97
C MET A 17 -9.78 -25.57 -12.28
N GLY A 18 -9.42 -26.86 -12.24
CA GLY A 18 -8.96 -27.62 -13.41
C GLY A 18 -7.51 -27.36 -13.79
N LEU A 19 -6.80 -26.51 -13.03
CA LEU A 19 -5.35 -26.29 -13.16
C LEU A 19 -4.63 -27.43 -12.43
N ARG A 20 -4.40 -28.52 -13.14
CA ARG A 20 -3.46 -29.55 -12.69
C ARG A 20 -2.07 -28.93 -12.72
N LEU A 21 -1.51 -28.63 -11.54
CA LEU A 21 -0.11 -28.21 -11.41
C LEU A 21 0.77 -29.27 -12.09
N PRO A 22 1.39 -28.99 -13.25
CA PRO A 22 2.18 -29.99 -13.95
C PRO A 22 3.49 -30.24 -13.22
N GLU A 23 4.13 -31.37 -13.54
CA GLU A 23 5.50 -31.66 -13.14
C GLU A 23 6.46 -30.55 -13.62
N GLY A 24 7.67 -30.49 -13.05
CA GLY A 24 8.67 -29.48 -13.43
C GLY A 24 8.45 -28.12 -12.75
N GLU A 25 8.65 -27.02 -13.47
CA GLU A 25 8.75 -25.66 -12.89
C GLU A 25 7.48 -25.17 -12.15
N LEU A 26 6.32 -25.76 -12.42
CA LEU A 26 5.06 -25.38 -11.79
C LEU A 26 4.75 -26.18 -10.51
N ALA A 27 5.54 -27.22 -10.18
CA ALA A 27 5.38 -28.02 -8.97
C ALA A 27 5.47 -27.17 -7.68
N THR A 28 6.28 -26.11 -7.69
CA THR A 28 6.48 -25.19 -6.56
C THR A 28 5.63 -23.90 -6.68
N CYS A 29 4.67 -23.85 -7.61
CA CYS A 29 3.83 -22.66 -7.80
C CYS A 29 3.06 -22.30 -6.53
N ALA A 30 2.39 -23.26 -5.89
CA ALA A 30 1.59 -23.01 -4.69
C ALA A 30 2.45 -22.48 -3.52
N GLU A 31 3.65 -23.01 -3.35
CA GLU A 31 4.61 -22.55 -2.34
C GLU A 31 5.06 -21.11 -2.62
N ARG A 32 5.56 -20.82 -3.83
CA ARG A 32 6.00 -19.47 -4.22
C ARG A 32 4.88 -18.44 -4.13
N THR A 33 3.66 -18.82 -4.48
CA THR A 33 2.50 -17.94 -4.34
C THR A 33 2.18 -17.69 -2.87
N ALA A 34 2.19 -18.71 -2.02
CA ALA A 34 1.98 -18.52 -0.58
C ALA A 34 3.05 -17.61 0.05
N GLU A 35 4.32 -17.76 -0.34
CA GLU A 35 5.42 -16.89 0.09
C GLU A 35 5.24 -15.44 -0.39
N LEU A 36 4.87 -15.26 -1.65
CA LEU A 36 4.60 -13.93 -2.21
C LEU A 36 3.48 -13.25 -1.42
N PHE A 37 2.33 -13.90 -1.27
CA PHE A 37 1.18 -13.33 -0.55
C PHE A 37 1.52 -13.03 0.90
N ALA A 38 2.25 -13.92 1.58
CA ALA A 38 2.77 -13.69 2.93
C ALA A 38 3.56 -12.37 3.03
N SER A 39 4.45 -12.10 2.07
CA SER A 39 5.22 -10.84 2.03
C SER A 39 4.37 -9.59 1.77
N ARG A 40 3.18 -9.76 1.17
CA ARG A 40 2.27 -8.67 0.81
C ARG A 40 1.24 -8.37 1.89
N ILE A 41 1.06 -9.24 2.88
CA ILE A 41 0.12 -9.05 3.99
C ILE A 41 0.83 -8.90 5.35
N ARG A 42 2.13 -8.63 5.33
CA ARG A 42 2.96 -8.58 6.54
C ARG A 42 2.49 -7.53 7.54
N SER A 43 1.89 -6.40 7.10
CA SER A 43 1.46 -5.35 8.02
C SER A 43 0.25 -5.74 8.88
N LEU A 44 -0.44 -6.84 8.57
CA LEU A 44 -1.45 -7.43 9.46
C LEU A 44 -0.86 -8.00 10.77
N HIS A 45 0.45 -8.22 10.81
CA HIS A 45 1.15 -8.87 11.91
C HIS A 45 2.32 -8.04 12.45
N GLU A 46 2.56 -6.86 11.88
CA GLU A 46 3.63 -5.95 12.27
C GLU A 46 3.02 -4.70 12.94
N PRO A 47 3.66 -4.15 13.98
CA PRO A 47 3.22 -2.89 14.56
C PRO A 47 3.42 -1.74 13.56
N LEU A 48 2.76 -0.61 13.82
CA LEU A 48 2.97 0.62 13.06
C LEU A 48 4.47 1.00 13.02
N PRO A 49 4.97 1.51 11.88
CA PRO A 49 6.38 1.85 11.75
C PRO A 49 6.74 3.09 12.58
N THR A 50 7.87 3.04 13.27
CA THR A 50 8.42 4.22 13.93
C THR A 50 8.96 5.19 12.88
N VAL A 51 8.42 6.41 12.87
CA VAL A 51 8.88 7.49 11.99
C VAL A 51 9.53 8.60 12.81
N SER A 52 10.78 8.91 12.46
CA SER A 52 11.49 10.05 13.02
C SER A 52 10.91 11.37 12.52
N THR A 53 10.77 12.32 13.43
CA THR A 53 10.38 13.70 13.14
C THR A 53 11.48 14.64 13.62
N PHE A 54 11.55 15.84 13.06
CA PHE A 54 12.57 16.85 13.37
C PHE A 54 11.91 18.21 13.60
N PRO A 55 12.52 19.13 14.35
CA PRO A 55 12.03 20.51 14.43
C PRO A 55 11.90 21.15 13.04
N ALA A 56 10.80 21.87 12.81
CA ALA A 56 10.60 22.61 11.58
C ALA A 56 11.58 23.79 11.49
N PRO A 57 12.14 24.09 10.30
CA PRO A 57 13.01 25.25 10.12
C PRO A 57 12.21 26.56 10.24
N ALA A 58 12.85 27.59 10.78
CA ALA A 58 12.24 28.91 10.98
C ALA A 58 11.83 29.60 9.66
N SER A 59 12.39 29.18 8.52
CA SER A 59 12.04 29.70 7.20
C SER A 59 10.61 29.39 6.77
N GLY A 60 9.95 28.41 7.40
CA GLY A 60 8.60 27.97 7.05
C GLY A 60 8.49 27.37 5.65
N GLY A 61 7.25 27.12 5.21
CA GLY A 61 6.91 26.66 3.86
C GLY A 61 6.34 25.25 3.79
N ALA A 62 5.66 24.94 2.68
CA ALA A 62 5.10 23.62 2.44
C ALA A 62 6.20 22.61 2.05
N VAL A 63 6.02 21.37 2.49
CA VAL A 63 6.84 20.23 2.10
C VAL A 63 6.02 19.34 1.19
N LYS A 64 6.57 19.05 0.00
CA LYS A 64 5.96 18.17 -0.99
C LYS A 64 6.88 16.97 -1.25
N VAL A 65 6.29 15.78 -1.22
CA VAL A 65 6.95 14.52 -1.60
C VAL A 65 6.08 13.86 -2.65
N GLU A 66 6.68 13.51 -3.78
CA GLU A 66 5.99 12.98 -4.95
C GLU A 66 6.56 11.63 -5.35
N ASP A 67 5.81 10.90 -6.17
CA ASP A 67 6.23 9.63 -6.79
C ASP A 67 6.69 8.54 -5.80
N VAL A 68 6.08 8.50 -4.59
CA VAL A 68 6.33 7.40 -3.65
C VAL A 68 5.60 6.15 -4.15
N GLY A 69 6.33 5.30 -4.86
CA GLY A 69 5.78 4.09 -5.48
C GLY A 69 5.29 3.06 -4.45
N PHE A 70 4.18 2.39 -4.76
CA PHE A 70 3.64 1.31 -3.93
C PHE A 70 2.99 0.19 -4.74
N TYR A 71 2.88 -0.98 -4.11
CA TYR A 71 2.07 -2.11 -4.57
C TYR A 71 1.22 -2.59 -3.40
N SER A 72 -0.05 -2.85 -3.66
CA SER A 72 -0.99 -3.40 -2.69
C SER A 72 -1.92 -4.42 -3.35
N LEU A 73 -2.78 -5.07 -2.55
CA LEU A 73 -3.75 -6.06 -3.02
C LEU A 73 -5.15 -5.46 -2.86
N CYS A 74 -5.96 -5.49 -3.92
CA CYS A 74 -7.36 -5.05 -3.83
C CYS A 74 -8.11 -6.00 -2.89
N ALA A 75 -8.79 -5.46 -1.88
CA ALA A 75 -9.49 -6.25 -0.86
C ALA A 75 -10.59 -7.16 -1.44
N HIS A 76 -11.17 -6.81 -2.58
CA HIS A 76 -12.25 -7.59 -3.21
C HIS A 76 -11.78 -8.90 -3.85
N HIS A 77 -10.61 -8.90 -4.48
CA HIS A 77 -10.17 -10.01 -5.34
C HIS A 77 -8.76 -10.50 -5.02
N LEU A 78 -8.07 -9.82 -4.10
CA LEU A 78 -6.66 -10.03 -3.78
C LEU A 78 -5.74 -9.96 -5.01
N VAL A 79 -6.13 -9.16 -5.99
CA VAL A 79 -5.39 -8.84 -7.21
C VAL A 79 -4.65 -7.52 -7.02
N PRO A 80 -3.42 -7.35 -7.55
CA PRO A 80 -2.65 -6.15 -7.28
C PRO A 80 -3.28 -4.85 -7.80
N PHE A 81 -3.09 -3.78 -7.05
CA PHE A 81 -3.17 -2.40 -7.56
C PHE A 81 -1.90 -1.66 -7.15
N PHE A 82 -1.46 -0.74 -7.98
CA PHE A 82 -0.16 -0.10 -7.82
C PHE A 82 -0.14 1.28 -8.46
N GLY A 83 0.75 2.12 -7.95
CA GLY A 83 0.80 3.51 -8.34
C GLY A 83 1.75 4.31 -7.47
N THR A 84 1.43 5.59 -7.30
CA THR A 84 2.22 6.54 -6.51
C THR A 84 1.38 7.19 -5.43
N VAL A 85 2.06 7.59 -4.37
CA VAL A 85 1.56 8.47 -3.32
C VAL A 85 2.28 9.80 -3.42
N GLU A 86 1.53 10.87 -3.33
CA GLU A 86 2.02 12.23 -3.13
C GLU A 86 1.55 12.71 -1.74
N LEU A 87 2.45 13.37 -1.01
CA LEU A 87 2.17 14.03 0.25
C LEU A 87 2.55 15.51 0.13
N LEU A 88 1.59 16.40 0.37
CA LEU A 88 1.81 17.82 0.57
C LEU A 88 1.40 18.19 1.99
N TYR A 89 2.26 18.85 2.75
CA TYR A 89 1.87 19.36 4.06
C TYR A 89 2.58 20.66 4.43
N VAL A 90 1.94 21.47 5.26
CA VAL A 90 2.52 22.67 5.86
C VAL A 90 2.89 22.36 7.31
N PRO A 91 4.19 22.23 7.64
CA PRO A 91 4.64 21.92 8.99
C PRO A 91 4.16 22.98 10.00
N SER A 92 3.80 22.53 11.20
CA SER A 92 3.63 23.41 12.37
C SER A 92 4.97 23.55 13.09
N GLU A 93 5.25 22.68 14.06
CA GLU A 93 6.50 22.66 14.83
C GLU A 93 7.49 21.61 14.34
N ARG A 94 7.03 20.61 13.58
CA ARG A 94 7.82 19.44 13.21
C ARG A 94 7.67 19.05 11.75
N VAL A 95 8.75 18.52 11.18
CA VAL A 95 8.79 17.92 9.85
C VAL A 95 8.98 16.41 9.95
N ILE A 96 8.38 15.68 9.01
CA ILE A 96 8.48 14.23 8.88
C ILE A 96 9.82 13.89 8.19
N GLY A 97 10.59 12.95 8.75
CA GLY A 97 11.77 12.43 8.05
C GLY A 97 11.38 11.71 6.76
N PHE A 98 12.01 12.03 5.63
CA PHE A 98 11.63 11.50 4.31
C PHE A 98 11.61 9.97 4.24
N GLY A 99 12.58 9.28 4.85
CA GLY A 99 12.58 7.82 4.93
C GLY A 99 11.40 7.25 5.73
N GLY A 100 10.79 8.06 6.61
CA GLY A 100 9.56 7.72 7.31
C GLY A 100 8.33 7.66 6.42
N ILE A 101 8.23 8.57 5.45
CA ILE A 101 7.11 8.64 4.50
C ILE A 101 7.09 7.38 3.64
N ALA A 102 8.23 7.01 3.04
CA ALA A 102 8.35 5.79 2.24
C ALA A 102 8.04 4.51 3.06
N ARG A 103 8.50 4.45 4.33
CA ARG A 103 8.19 3.32 5.22
C ARG A 103 6.71 3.24 5.59
N ALA A 104 6.05 4.38 5.80
CA ALA A 104 4.62 4.41 6.05
C ALA A 104 3.85 3.92 4.82
N VAL A 105 4.14 4.47 3.64
CA VAL A 105 3.52 4.01 2.38
C VAL A 105 3.68 2.51 2.17
N ASP A 106 4.89 1.97 2.34
CA ASP A 106 5.10 0.52 2.24
C ASP A 106 4.34 -0.25 3.35
N TYR A 107 4.33 0.18 4.60
CA TYR A 107 3.58 -0.50 5.66
C TYR A 107 2.08 -0.58 5.35
N PHE A 108 1.47 0.56 5.02
CA PHE A 108 0.04 0.66 4.76
C PHE A 108 -0.37 -0.06 3.47
N SER A 109 0.54 -0.20 2.49
CA SER A 109 0.26 -0.94 1.26
C SER A 109 0.34 -2.47 1.42
N ARG A 110 0.92 -2.97 2.52
CA ARG A 110 1.22 -4.41 2.75
C ARG A 110 0.11 -5.17 3.46
N ARG A 111 -1.12 -4.95 3.01
CA ARG A 111 -2.35 -5.68 3.38
C ARG A 111 -3.39 -5.54 2.25
N PRO A 112 -4.48 -6.34 2.28
CA PRO A 112 -5.63 -6.09 1.42
C PRO A 112 -6.21 -4.70 1.68
N GLN A 113 -6.48 -3.94 0.63
CA GLN A 113 -6.84 -2.52 0.69
C GLN A 113 -7.98 -2.14 -0.25
N LEU A 114 -8.74 -1.12 0.15
CA LEU A 114 -9.46 -0.23 -0.74
C LEU A 114 -8.60 1.03 -0.91
N GLN A 115 -8.57 1.62 -2.11
CA GLN A 115 -7.67 2.75 -2.37
C GLN A 115 -8.04 3.98 -1.53
N GLU A 116 -9.34 4.20 -1.34
CA GLU A 116 -9.92 5.23 -0.49
C GLU A 116 -9.43 5.07 0.96
N GLY A 117 -9.56 3.86 1.51
CA GLY A 117 -9.10 3.52 2.85
C GLY A 117 -7.60 3.72 3.02
N PHE A 118 -6.80 3.21 2.08
CA PHE A 118 -5.36 3.39 2.06
C PHE A 118 -4.95 4.88 2.08
N THR A 119 -5.68 5.73 1.37
CA THR A 119 -5.43 7.18 1.31
C THR A 119 -5.74 7.85 2.66
N GLU A 120 -6.87 7.51 3.27
CA GLU A 120 -7.28 8.04 4.57
C GLU A 120 -6.37 7.59 5.71
N GLU A 121 -5.92 6.33 5.68
CA GLU A 121 -4.99 5.79 6.67
C GLU A 121 -3.65 6.53 6.65
N LEU A 122 -3.11 6.81 5.46
CA LEU A 122 -1.89 7.59 5.31
C LEU A 122 -2.08 9.03 5.80
N ALA A 123 -3.17 9.69 5.41
CA ALA A 123 -3.45 11.05 5.85
C ALA A 123 -3.58 11.14 7.37
N GLY A 124 -4.34 10.22 7.98
CA GLY A 124 -4.49 10.15 9.44
C GLY A 124 -3.17 9.86 10.15
N PHE A 125 -2.34 8.96 9.61
CA PHE A 125 -1.04 8.65 10.19
C PHE A 125 -0.12 9.87 10.20
N PHE A 126 0.06 10.55 9.05
CA PHE A 126 0.92 11.72 8.96
C PHE A 126 0.39 12.91 9.76
N ASP A 127 -0.93 13.12 9.79
CA ASP A 127 -1.58 14.14 10.60
C ASP A 127 -1.32 13.92 12.10
N SER A 128 -1.49 12.69 12.58
CA SER A 128 -1.21 12.34 13.99
C SER A 128 0.27 12.47 14.38
N LEU A 129 1.18 12.41 13.40
CA LEU A 129 2.62 12.36 13.63
C LEU A 129 3.23 13.75 13.84
N VAL A 130 2.73 14.77 13.15
CA VAL A 130 3.30 16.13 13.19
C VAL A 130 2.27 17.26 13.36
N SER A 131 0.97 16.95 13.37
CA SER A 131 -0.13 17.92 13.48
C SER A 131 0.11 19.16 12.61
N PRO A 132 0.21 18.98 11.28
CA PRO A 132 0.52 20.06 10.37
C PRO A 132 -0.63 21.09 10.31
N LEU A 133 -0.35 22.29 9.82
CA LEU A 133 -1.38 23.32 9.60
C LEU A 133 -2.37 22.88 8.51
N GLY A 134 -1.85 22.19 7.51
CA GLY A 134 -2.60 21.59 6.41
C GLY A 134 -1.86 20.40 5.82
N LEU A 135 -2.60 19.41 5.32
CA LEU A 135 -2.06 18.19 4.72
C LEU A 135 -2.99 17.63 3.63
N GLU A 136 -2.41 17.20 2.51
CA GLU A 136 -3.07 16.47 1.43
C GLU A 136 -2.24 15.23 1.12
N VAL A 137 -2.91 14.06 1.15
CA VAL A 137 -2.39 12.83 0.58
C VAL A 137 -3.17 12.52 -0.68
N ARG A 138 -2.47 12.32 -1.80
CA ARG A 138 -3.04 11.89 -3.07
C ARG A 138 -2.47 10.54 -3.43
N VAL A 139 -3.34 9.58 -3.75
CA VAL A 139 -2.96 8.27 -4.25
C VAL A 139 -3.48 8.13 -5.67
N CYS A 140 -2.59 7.85 -6.62
CA CYS A 140 -2.93 7.63 -8.02
C CYS A 140 -2.47 6.24 -8.45
N ALA A 141 -3.41 5.37 -8.82
CA ALA A 141 -3.09 3.96 -9.06
C ALA A 141 -3.89 3.32 -10.20
N ARG A 142 -3.32 2.24 -10.74
CA ARG A 142 -3.99 1.32 -11.67
C ARG A 142 -4.51 0.11 -10.90
N GLN A 143 -5.71 -0.33 -11.24
CA GLN A 143 -6.42 -1.42 -10.55
C GLN A 143 -6.46 -2.66 -11.47
N LEU A 144 -5.57 -3.64 -11.25
CA LEU A 144 -5.52 -4.80 -12.16
C LEU A 144 -6.78 -5.67 -12.08
N CYS A 145 -7.54 -5.62 -10.99
CA CYS A 145 -8.83 -6.31 -10.93
C CYS A 145 -9.80 -5.77 -11.99
N VAL A 146 -9.80 -4.47 -12.25
CA VAL A 146 -10.62 -3.84 -13.30
C VAL A 146 -10.07 -4.17 -14.69
N GLU A 147 -8.75 -4.06 -14.84
CA GLU A 147 -8.08 -4.31 -16.13
C GLU A 147 -8.21 -5.78 -16.59
N LEU A 148 -8.07 -6.75 -15.68
CA LEU A 148 -8.21 -8.18 -15.99
C LEU A 148 -9.65 -8.56 -16.37
N HIS A 149 -10.65 -7.78 -15.96
CA HIS A 149 -12.03 -7.92 -16.45
C HIS A 149 -12.25 -7.28 -17.83
N GLY A 150 -11.20 -6.72 -18.46
CA GLY A 150 -11.27 -6.12 -19.80
C GLY A 150 -11.79 -4.69 -19.81
N HIS A 151 -11.80 -4.02 -18.65
CA HIS A 151 -12.28 -2.64 -18.51
C HIS A 151 -11.15 -1.70 -18.10
N GLY A 152 -11.23 -0.44 -18.50
CA GLY A 152 -10.32 0.60 -17.99
C GLY A 152 -8.84 0.29 -18.18
N THR A 153 -8.45 -0.30 -19.31
CA THR A 153 -7.04 -0.60 -19.64
C THR A 153 -6.15 0.62 -19.41
N GLN A 154 -5.13 0.49 -18.57
CA GLN A 154 -4.22 1.57 -18.18
C GLN A 154 -4.89 2.80 -17.54
N THR A 155 -6.16 2.70 -17.12
CA THR A 155 -6.87 3.78 -16.43
C THR A 155 -6.31 3.98 -15.03
N ARG A 156 -6.06 5.23 -14.67
CA ARG A 156 -5.62 5.62 -13.33
C ARG A 156 -6.79 6.18 -12.53
N TYR A 157 -6.90 5.73 -11.29
CA TYR A 157 -7.89 6.19 -10.33
C TYR A 157 -7.17 6.99 -9.26
N THR A 158 -7.71 8.16 -8.92
CA THR A 158 -7.11 9.06 -7.94
C THR A 158 -8.04 9.23 -6.75
N THR A 159 -7.49 9.04 -5.56
CA THR A 159 -8.14 9.32 -4.28
C THR A 159 -7.33 10.37 -3.55
N THR A 160 -8.01 11.21 -2.77
CA THR A 160 -7.38 12.33 -2.06
C THR A 160 -8.00 12.46 -0.68
N ALA A 161 -7.16 12.61 0.34
CA ALA A 161 -7.57 12.90 1.71
C ALA A 161 -6.87 14.18 2.17
N ARG A 162 -7.62 15.06 2.85
CA ARG A 162 -7.13 16.35 3.36
C ARG A 162 -7.35 16.47 4.86
N ARG A 163 -6.48 17.22 5.53
CA ARG A 163 -6.57 17.64 6.94
C ARG A 163 -6.14 19.10 7.06
N GLY A 164 -6.74 19.83 8.01
CA GLY A 164 -6.45 21.25 8.22
C GLY A 164 -6.79 22.12 7.00
N GLU A 165 -6.18 23.31 6.95
CA GLU A 165 -6.34 24.27 5.86
C GLU A 165 -5.03 24.32 5.04
N LEU A 166 -5.14 24.08 3.73
CA LEU A 166 -4.03 24.09 2.76
C LEU A 166 -4.14 25.29 1.82
#